data_AF-A0A0G0KY20-F1
#
_entry.id   AF-A0A0G0KY20-F1
#
_cell.length_a   1.000
_cell.length_b   1.000
_cell.length_c   1.000
_cell.angle_alpha   90.00
_cell.angle_beta   90.00
_cell.angle_gamma   90.00
#
_symmetry.space_group_name_H-M   'P 1'
#
loop_
_entity.id
_entity.type
_entity.pdbx_description
1 polymer ?
#
loop_
_entity_poly.entity_id
_entity_poly.type
_entity_poly.pdbx_seq_one_letter_code
_entity_poly.pdbx_strand_id
1 'polypeptide(L)'
;MAKKINFRKGFTTKEVVIATGALVIVGVISFAVLSGMSSSVSLAKEAKFVSYASQMLKVIDRANALSSFNRITTPDWSCLGTYSAKPGDFCWGDENSNIINNSNADLALATIESIPKGQMSPYKLLYNRGAVFRINARNIEVKIYVGDTARTKIVCSQLNMIQDPDDNLSCILPSPILKN
;
A
#
# COMPACT_ATOMS: atom_id res chain seq x y z
N MET A 1 60.17 37.93 -12.70
CA MET A 1 59.10 37.62 -13.67
C MET A 1 57.77 37.51 -12.92
N ALA A 2 56.90 38.52 -13.01
CA ALA A 2 55.59 38.52 -12.37
C ALA A 2 54.52 38.10 -13.38
N LYS A 3 53.82 36.99 -13.09
CA LYS A 3 52.76 36.42 -13.93
C LYS A 3 51.50 37.28 -13.75
N LYS A 4 51.12 38.05 -14.78
CA LYS A 4 49.84 38.79 -14.82
C LYS A 4 48.69 37.79 -14.75
N ILE A 5 47.96 37.81 -13.64
CA ILE A 5 46.68 37.11 -13.49
C ILE A 5 45.61 38.04 -14.08
N ASN A 6 45.07 37.69 -15.25
CA ASN A 6 43.98 38.43 -15.87
C ASN A 6 42.70 38.22 -15.05
N PHE A 7 42.27 39.29 -14.37
CA PHE A 7 40.98 39.34 -13.68
C PHE A 7 39.85 39.17 -14.70
N ARG A 8 38.92 38.26 -14.39
CA ARG A 8 37.75 37.91 -15.18
C ARG A 8 36.94 39.17 -15.57
N LYS A 9 36.51 39.25 -16.83
CA LYS A 9 35.46 40.18 -17.28
C LYS A 9 34.27 40.08 -16.33
N GLY A 10 33.94 41.18 -15.65
CA GLY A 10 32.74 41.27 -14.82
C GLY A 10 31.50 41.12 -15.70
N PHE A 11 30.52 40.36 -15.21
CA PHE A 11 29.21 40.21 -15.84
C PHE A 11 28.58 41.58 -16.07
N THR A 12 28.08 41.83 -17.28
CA THR A 12 27.35 43.06 -17.57
C THR A 12 25.97 43.02 -16.90
N THR A 13 25.43 44.17 -16.52
CA THR A 13 24.13 44.27 -15.83
C THR A 13 23.00 43.59 -16.61
N LYS A 14 23.09 43.57 -17.95
CA LYS A 14 22.15 42.86 -18.83
C LYS A 14 22.26 41.33 -18.70
N GLU A 15 23.47 40.78 -18.59
CA GLU A 15 23.68 39.35 -18.40
C GLU A 15 23.22 38.89 -17.00
N VAL A 16 23.36 39.73 -15.98
CA VAL A 16 22.85 39.44 -14.63
C VAL A 16 21.32 39.36 -14.62
N VAL A 17 20.64 40.30 -15.28
CA VAL A 17 19.16 40.30 -15.37
C VAL A 17 18.63 39.08 -16.12
N ILE A 18 19.28 38.71 -17.23
CA ILE A 18 18.90 37.51 -18.00
C ILE A 18 19.14 36.23 -17.18
N ALA A 19 20.29 36.11 -16.50
CA ALA A 19 20.60 34.95 -15.67
C ALA A 19 19.64 34.80 -14.49
N THR A 20 19.28 35.92 -13.86
CA THR A 20 18.33 35.92 -12.73
C THR A 20 16.91 35.58 -13.21
N GLY A 21 16.49 36.11 -14.36
CA GLY A 21 15.22 35.77 -14.99
C GLY A 21 15.12 34.28 -15.35
N ALA A 22 16.19 33.70 -15.91
CA ALA A 22 16.25 32.26 -16.20
C ALA A 22 16.14 31.39 -14.94
N LEU A 23 16.78 31.79 -13.83
CA LEU A 23 16.67 31.07 -12.55
C LEU A 23 15.24 31.09 -11.99
N VAL A 24 14.53 32.21 -12.10
CA VAL A 24 13.13 32.30 -11.68
C VAL A 24 12.24 31.38 -12.51
N ILE A 25 12.42 31.37 -13.84
CA ILE A 25 11.66 30.48 -14.73
C ILE A 25 11.91 29.01 -14.41
N VAL A 26 13.18 28.62 -14.24
CA VAL A 26 13.55 27.25 -13.85
C VAL A 26 12.97 26.88 -12.50
N GLY A 27 12.97 27.81 -11.53
CA GLY A 27 12.36 27.60 -10.21
C GLY A 27 10.85 27.34 -10.28
N VAL A 28 10.12 28.14 -11.06
CA VAL A 28 8.66 27.97 -11.23
C VAL A 28 8.32 26.66 -11.94
N ILE A 29 9.06 26.32 -13.02
CA ILE A 29 8.87 25.06 -13.74
C ILE A 29 9.18 23.86 -12.83
N SER A 30 10.28 23.92 -12.08
CA SER A 30 10.66 22.85 -11.15
C SER A 30 9.60 22.64 -10.08
N PHE A 31 9.06 23.72 -9.50
CA PHE A 31 8.00 23.64 -8.48
C PHE A 31 6.71 22.98 -9.03
N ALA A 32 6.30 23.33 -10.25
CA ALA A 32 5.15 22.71 -10.90
C ALA A 32 5.37 21.22 -11.19
N VAL A 33 6.57 20.85 -11.66
CA VAL A 33 6.94 19.44 -11.90
C VAL A 33 7.00 18.64 -10.59
N LEU A 34 7.63 19.18 -9.54
CA LEU A 34 7.70 18.57 -8.21
C LEU A 34 6.30 18.31 -7.61
N SER A 35 5.38 19.26 -7.79
CA SER A 35 3.99 19.15 -7.34
C SER A 35 3.20 18.11 -8.15
N GLY A 36 3.47 17.95 -9.44
CA GLY A 36 2.88 16.90 -10.28
C GLY A 36 3.41 15.50 -9.90
N MET A 37 4.72 15.38 -9.68
CA MET A 37 5.36 14.10 -9.33
C MET A 37 4.89 13.56 -7.99
N SER A 38 4.67 14.41 -6.99
CA SER A 38 4.17 13.97 -5.68
C SER A 38 2.78 13.31 -5.78
N SER A 39 1.91 13.86 -6.64
CA SER A 39 0.58 13.31 -6.91
C SER A 39 0.66 11.96 -7.65
N SER A 40 1.52 11.86 -8.68
CA SER A 40 1.73 10.60 -9.39
C SER A 40 2.31 9.50 -8.51
N VAL A 41 3.23 9.84 -7.60
CA VAL A 41 3.80 8.89 -6.63
C VAL A 41 2.73 8.38 -5.67
N SER A 42 1.83 9.25 -5.20
CA SER A 42 0.71 8.85 -4.34
C SER A 42 -0.22 7.86 -5.05
N LEU A 43 -0.62 8.19 -6.28
CA LEU A 43 -1.47 7.32 -7.11
C LEU A 43 -0.79 5.98 -7.42
N ALA A 44 0.50 5.97 -7.71
CA ALA A 44 1.24 4.73 -7.96
C ALA A 44 1.29 3.82 -6.73
N LYS A 45 1.48 4.38 -5.53
CA LYS A 45 1.45 3.61 -4.27
C LYS A 45 0.07 3.02 -4.01
N GLU A 46 -0.98 3.79 -4.25
CA GLU A 46 -2.35 3.31 -4.11
C GLU A 46 -2.67 2.22 -5.13
N ALA A 47 -2.32 2.40 -6.40
CA ALA A 47 -2.51 1.37 -7.42
C ALA A 47 -1.78 0.07 -7.06
N LYS A 48 -0.57 0.17 -6.51
CA LYS A 48 0.18 -0.98 -6.00
C LYS A 48 -0.54 -1.66 -4.84
N PHE A 49 -1.08 -0.88 -3.89
CA PHE A 49 -1.84 -1.38 -2.75
C PHE A 49 -3.13 -2.08 -3.17
N VAL A 50 -3.92 -1.47 -4.08
CA VAL A 50 -5.15 -2.03 -4.64
C VAL A 50 -4.84 -3.29 -5.46
N SER A 51 -3.78 -3.28 -6.27
CA SER A 51 -3.33 -4.46 -7.02
C SER A 51 -2.98 -5.63 -6.08
N TYR A 52 -2.27 -5.34 -4.99
CA TYR A 52 -1.97 -6.32 -3.95
C TYR A 52 -3.24 -6.88 -3.31
N ALA A 53 -4.16 -6.02 -2.84
CA ALA A 53 -5.40 -6.45 -2.22
C ALA A 53 -6.26 -7.29 -3.18
N SER A 54 -6.35 -6.89 -4.46
CA SER A 54 -7.08 -7.63 -5.49
C SER A 54 -6.48 -9.02 -5.76
N GLN A 55 -5.15 -9.12 -5.85
CA GLN A 55 -4.47 -10.41 -5.97
C GLN A 55 -4.78 -11.30 -4.76
N MET A 56 -4.73 -10.73 -3.56
CA MET A 56 -4.96 -11.48 -2.34
C MET A 56 -6.39 -12.01 -2.24
N LEU A 57 -7.39 -11.17 -2.54
CA LEU A 57 -8.79 -11.59 -2.62
C LEU A 57 -8.98 -12.75 -3.60
N LYS A 58 -8.32 -12.72 -4.77
CA LYS A 58 -8.39 -13.82 -5.74
C LYS A 58 -7.82 -15.13 -5.20
N VAL A 59 -6.69 -15.09 -4.50
CA VAL A 59 -6.11 -16.31 -3.91
C VAL A 59 -7.01 -16.85 -2.80
N ILE A 60 -7.60 -15.98 -1.97
CA ILE A 60 -8.57 -16.37 -0.94
C ILE A 60 -9.80 -17.03 -1.56
N ASP A 61 -10.38 -16.43 -2.60
CA ASP A 61 -11.55 -16.98 -3.30
C ASP A 61 -11.24 -18.37 -3.90
N ARG A 62 -10.05 -18.54 -4.48
CA ARG A 62 -9.61 -19.85 -5.00
C ARG A 62 -9.38 -20.86 -3.89
N ALA A 63 -8.72 -20.47 -2.80
CA ALA A 63 -8.49 -21.33 -1.65
C ALA A 63 -9.82 -21.76 -1.00
N ASN A 64 -10.80 -20.87 -0.95
CA ASN A 64 -12.16 -21.18 -0.51
C ASN A 64 -12.85 -22.17 -1.48
N ALA A 65 -12.77 -21.94 -2.79
CA ALA A 65 -13.36 -22.82 -3.80
C ALA A 65 -12.75 -24.24 -3.80
N LEU A 66 -11.50 -24.37 -3.37
CA LEU A 66 -10.78 -25.64 -3.22
C LEU A 66 -10.85 -26.21 -1.79
N SER A 67 -11.66 -25.61 -0.91
CA SER A 67 -11.83 -26.01 0.49
C SER A 67 -10.51 -26.10 1.26
N SER A 68 -9.50 -25.30 0.88
CA SER A 68 -8.16 -25.31 1.47
C SER A 68 -8.15 -24.79 2.91
N PHE A 69 -9.17 -24.02 3.29
CA PHE A 69 -9.38 -23.55 4.65
C PHE A 69 -10.14 -24.54 5.55
N ASN A 70 -10.45 -25.75 5.08
CA ASN A 70 -11.11 -26.76 5.90
C ASN A 70 -10.29 -27.04 7.17
N ARG A 71 -10.94 -26.88 8.33
CA ARG A 71 -10.34 -27.03 9.67
C ARG A 71 -9.32 -25.94 10.04
N ILE A 72 -9.25 -24.86 9.28
CA ILE A 72 -8.48 -23.67 9.63
C ILE A 72 -9.43 -22.66 10.26
N THR A 73 -9.05 -22.14 11.43
CA THR A 73 -9.71 -21.00 12.05
C THR A 73 -8.65 -20.00 12.50
N THR A 74 -9.05 -18.75 12.62
CA THR A 74 -8.23 -17.67 13.17
C THR A 74 -8.87 -17.21 14.49
N PRO A 75 -8.13 -17.08 15.60
CA PRO A 75 -8.69 -16.58 16.85
C PRO A 75 -9.10 -15.09 16.77
N ASP A 76 -8.45 -14.31 15.91
CA ASP A 76 -8.74 -12.91 15.62
C ASP A 76 -8.25 -12.57 14.18
N TRP A 77 -8.35 -11.30 13.79
CA TRP A 77 -7.80 -10.78 12.54
C TRP A 77 -6.33 -11.13 12.39
N SER A 78 -6.02 -11.80 11.29
CA SER A 78 -4.68 -12.22 10.92
C SER A 78 -4.21 -11.46 9.69
N CYS A 79 -2.91 -11.18 9.55
CA CYS A 79 -2.42 -10.48 8.37
C CYS A 79 -2.46 -11.38 7.14
N LEU A 80 -2.75 -10.80 5.98
CA LEU A 80 -2.66 -11.52 4.71
C LEU A 80 -1.25 -11.42 4.12
N GLY A 81 -0.52 -12.53 4.06
CA GLY A 81 0.77 -12.63 3.37
C GLY A 81 1.99 -12.03 4.08
N THR A 82 3.15 -12.08 3.39
CA THR A 82 4.46 -11.81 4.00
C THR A 82 4.79 -10.31 4.02
N TYR A 83 4.90 -9.70 5.21
CA TYR A 83 5.28 -8.29 5.37
C TYR A 83 6.73 -8.11 5.87
N SER A 84 7.45 -9.19 6.17
CA SER A 84 8.91 -9.23 6.33
C SER A 84 9.56 -9.97 5.16
N ALA A 85 10.81 -9.62 4.84
CA ALA A 85 11.63 -10.40 3.90
C ALA A 85 12.22 -11.66 4.56
N LYS A 86 12.12 -11.79 5.88
CA LYS A 86 12.59 -12.95 6.62
C LYS A 86 11.48 -14.01 6.68
N PRO A 87 11.73 -15.24 6.21
CA PRO A 87 10.83 -16.36 6.45
C PRO A 87 10.61 -16.52 7.96
N GLY A 88 9.35 -16.57 8.42
CA GLY A 88 9.03 -16.73 9.84
C GLY A 88 8.52 -15.48 10.56
N ASP A 89 8.84 -14.28 10.04
CA ASP A 89 8.32 -13.01 10.58
C ASP A 89 7.04 -12.65 9.84
N PHE A 90 5.94 -13.09 10.41
CA PHE A 90 4.65 -12.92 9.79
C PHE A 90 3.84 -11.89 10.56
N CYS A 91 3.28 -10.98 9.79
CA CYS A 91 2.70 -9.72 10.21
C CYS A 91 3.76 -8.67 10.58
N TRP A 92 3.67 -7.57 9.84
CA TRP A 92 3.96 -6.19 10.21
C TRP A 92 4.70 -6.10 11.54
N GLY A 93 5.96 -5.63 11.51
CA GLY A 93 6.74 -5.39 12.73
C GLY A 93 6.02 -4.48 13.73
N ASP A 94 6.70 -4.05 14.79
CA ASP A 94 6.16 -3.40 16.00
C ASP A 94 4.98 -2.41 15.83
N GLU A 95 4.82 -1.78 14.67
CA GLU A 95 3.66 -0.96 14.28
C GLU A 95 2.30 -1.66 14.42
N ASN A 96 2.22 -3.00 14.39
CA ASN A 96 0.96 -3.78 14.40
C ASN A 96 0.98 -4.98 15.35
N SER A 97 1.46 -4.75 16.56
CA SER A 97 1.63 -5.76 17.61
C SER A 97 0.37 -6.58 17.97
N ASN A 98 -0.81 -6.10 17.62
CA ASN A 98 -2.08 -6.77 17.91
C ASN A 98 -2.60 -7.67 16.77
N ILE A 99 -1.96 -7.66 15.59
CA ILE A 99 -2.35 -8.52 14.46
C ILE A 99 -1.51 -9.80 14.51
N ILE A 100 -2.18 -10.93 14.62
CA ILE A 100 -1.53 -12.24 14.77
C ILE A 100 -1.26 -12.84 13.40
N ASN A 101 -0.19 -13.60 13.25
CA ASN A 101 -0.04 -14.43 12.06
C ASN A 101 -0.83 -15.74 12.16
N ASN A 102 -1.37 -16.19 11.03
CA ASN A 102 -1.86 -17.55 10.87
C ASN A 102 -1.07 -18.32 9.81
N SER A 103 0.01 -18.99 10.25
CA SER A 103 0.85 -19.80 9.37
C SER A 103 0.11 -20.95 8.68
N ASN A 104 -0.92 -21.52 9.31
CA ASN A 104 -1.72 -22.58 8.69
C ASN A 104 -2.54 -22.03 7.51
N ALA A 105 -3.11 -20.84 7.64
CA ALA A 105 -3.82 -20.19 6.56
C ALA A 105 -2.86 -19.74 5.44
N ASP A 106 -1.68 -19.23 5.78
CA ASP A 106 -0.63 -18.95 4.78
C ASP A 106 -0.23 -20.23 4.03
N LEU A 107 -0.03 -21.35 4.72
CA LEU A 107 0.23 -22.63 4.06
C LEU A 107 -0.91 -23.04 3.11
N ALA A 108 -2.16 -22.87 3.54
CA ALA A 108 -3.33 -23.16 2.71
C ALA A 108 -3.48 -22.22 1.50
N LEU A 109 -3.02 -20.97 1.59
CA LEU A 109 -2.96 -20.05 0.47
C LEU A 109 -1.82 -20.41 -0.49
N ALA A 110 -0.65 -20.78 0.05
CA ALA A 110 0.56 -21.10 -0.70
C ALA A 110 0.45 -22.37 -1.55
N THR A 111 -0.46 -23.30 -1.22
CA THR A 111 -0.76 -24.47 -2.06
C THR A 111 -1.52 -24.12 -3.34
N ILE A 112 -2.16 -22.94 -3.39
CA ILE A 112 -2.95 -22.49 -4.53
C ILE A 112 -2.12 -21.65 -5.50
N GLU A 113 -1.47 -20.60 -4.97
CA GLU A 113 -0.67 -19.67 -5.73
C GLU A 113 0.37 -19.02 -4.81
N SER A 114 1.44 -18.46 -5.40
CA SER A 114 2.38 -17.66 -4.63
C SER A 114 1.65 -16.52 -3.94
N ILE A 115 1.77 -16.45 -2.61
CA ILE A 115 1.24 -15.34 -1.85
C ILE A 115 1.95 -14.06 -2.27
N PRO A 116 1.23 -13.00 -2.68
CA PRO A 116 1.85 -11.75 -3.07
C PRO A 116 2.54 -11.09 -1.87
N LYS A 117 3.64 -10.38 -2.13
CA LYS A 117 4.34 -9.64 -1.07
C LYS A 117 3.42 -8.57 -0.48
N GLY A 118 3.23 -8.63 0.84
CA GLY A 118 2.37 -7.72 1.60
C GLY A 118 2.65 -6.25 1.28
N GLN A 119 1.59 -5.47 1.06
CA GLN A 119 1.67 -4.01 0.91
C GLN A 119 0.90 -3.33 2.04
N MET A 120 1.56 -2.37 2.70
CA MET A 120 0.90 -1.47 3.63
C MET A 120 0.10 -0.42 2.85
N SER A 121 -0.93 0.12 3.50
CA SER A 121 -1.62 1.28 2.97
C SER A 121 -0.65 2.48 2.81
N PRO A 122 -0.76 3.26 1.73
CA PRO A 122 0.03 4.48 1.57
C PRO A 122 -0.38 5.60 2.55
N TYR A 123 -1.52 5.49 3.23
CA TYR A 123 -2.03 6.53 4.12
C TYR A 123 -1.61 6.27 5.59
N LYS A 124 -1.36 7.35 6.33
CA LYS A 124 -0.69 7.32 7.66
C LYS A 124 -1.64 7.38 8.85
N LEU A 125 -2.96 7.51 8.65
CA LEU A 125 -3.90 7.77 9.75
C LEU A 125 -4.29 6.54 10.56
N LEU A 126 -3.58 5.42 10.44
CA LEU A 126 -3.96 4.19 11.12
C LEU A 126 -2.77 3.51 11.80
N TYR A 127 -3.04 2.98 12.99
CA TYR A 127 -2.22 1.97 13.64
C TYR A 127 -2.24 0.66 12.82
N ASN A 128 -3.38 0.30 12.23
CA ASN A 128 -3.53 -0.83 11.29
C ASN A 128 -3.61 -0.38 9.81
N ARG A 129 -2.75 -0.90 8.95
CA ARG A 129 -2.28 -0.49 7.61
C ARG A 129 -2.02 -1.70 6.68
N GLY A 130 -3.03 -2.24 6.03
CA GLY A 130 -2.83 -3.39 5.13
C GLY A 130 -4.05 -4.26 4.99
N ALA A 131 -3.84 -5.47 4.48
CA ALA A 131 -4.88 -6.47 4.33
C ALA A 131 -4.82 -7.48 5.48
N VAL A 132 -5.96 -7.71 6.11
CA VAL A 132 -6.16 -8.73 7.15
C VAL A 132 -7.34 -9.61 6.79
N PHE A 133 -7.39 -10.79 7.38
CA PHE A 133 -8.47 -11.74 7.20
C PHE A 133 -8.80 -12.46 8.50
N ARG A 134 -10.00 -12.98 8.57
CA ARG A 134 -10.50 -13.77 9.68
C ARG A 134 -11.27 -14.97 9.12
N ILE A 135 -10.89 -16.16 9.54
CA ILE A 135 -11.57 -17.41 9.21
C ILE A 135 -12.27 -17.92 10.46
N ASN A 136 -13.60 -17.91 10.42
CA ASN A 136 -14.40 -18.60 11.43
C ASN A 136 -14.97 -19.89 10.82
N ALA A 137 -15.67 -20.69 11.63
CA ALA A 137 -16.24 -21.96 11.17
C ALA A 137 -17.26 -21.83 10.01
N ARG A 138 -17.74 -20.62 9.70
CA ARG A 138 -18.82 -20.37 8.72
C ARG A 138 -18.51 -19.31 7.67
N ASN A 139 -17.49 -18.48 7.88
CA ASN A 139 -17.20 -17.37 6.99
C ASN A 139 -15.71 -17.07 6.93
N ILE A 140 -15.31 -16.50 5.80
CA ILE A 140 -14.01 -15.88 5.61
C ILE A 140 -14.30 -14.40 5.42
N GLU A 141 -13.81 -13.60 6.34
CA GLU A 141 -13.92 -12.15 6.28
C GLU A 141 -12.57 -11.58 5.89
N VAL A 142 -12.58 -10.65 4.95
CA VAL A 142 -11.37 -9.91 4.56
C VAL A 142 -11.59 -8.44 4.86
N LYS A 143 -10.63 -7.82 5.55
CA LYS A 143 -10.64 -6.39 5.84
C LYS A 143 -9.39 -5.73 5.29
N ILE A 144 -9.58 -4.62 4.57
CA ILE A 144 -8.51 -3.82 3.97
C ILE A 144 -8.51 -2.46 4.64
N TYR A 145 -7.47 -2.17 5.42
CA TYR A 145 -7.27 -0.88 6.06
C TYR A 145 -6.70 0.11 5.04
N VAL A 146 -7.48 1.14 4.71
CA VAL A 146 -7.08 2.22 3.79
C VAL A 146 -6.52 3.38 4.58
N GLY A 147 -7.23 3.94 5.56
CA GLY A 147 -6.67 5.03 6.39
C GLY A 147 -6.78 6.43 5.79
N ASP A 148 -7.71 6.62 4.85
CA ASP A 148 -8.19 7.93 4.42
C ASP A 148 -9.66 7.81 4.02
N THR A 149 -10.56 8.55 4.67
CA THR A 149 -12.02 8.40 4.48
C THR A 149 -12.48 8.66 3.04
N ALA A 150 -11.85 9.59 2.33
CA ALA A 150 -12.21 9.91 0.95
C ALA A 150 -11.75 8.81 -0.01
N ARG A 151 -10.55 8.26 0.24
CA ARG A 151 -9.98 7.18 -0.58
C ARG A 151 -10.60 5.83 -0.24
N THR A 152 -11.05 5.59 0.99
CA THR A 152 -11.73 4.33 1.39
C THR A 152 -12.87 4.00 0.43
N LYS A 153 -13.76 4.97 0.16
CA LYS A 153 -14.91 4.73 -0.76
C LYS A 153 -14.46 4.31 -2.16
N ILE A 154 -13.41 4.93 -2.67
CA ILE A 154 -12.85 4.64 -4.00
C ILE A 154 -12.23 3.24 -4.00
N VAL A 155 -11.39 2.94 -3.02
CA VAL A 155 -10.70 1.64 -2.90
C VAL A 155 -11.70 0.50 -2.69
N CYS A 156 -12.70 0.67 -1.81
CA CYS A 156 -13.72 -0.36 -1.59
C CYS A 156 -14.48 -0.64 -2.89
N SER A 157 -14.86 0.40 -3.64
CA SER A 157 -15.52 0.25 -4.95
C SER A 157 -14.63 -0.47 -5.97
N GLN A 158 -13.34 -0.14 -6.05
CA GLN A 158 -12.39 -0.81 -6.95
C GLN A 158 -12.17 -2.28 -6.61
N LEU A 159 -12.29 -2.65 -5.33
CA LEU A 159 -12.12 -4.01 -4.85
C LEU A 159 -13.45 -4.79 -4.79
N ASN A 160 -14.58 -4.19 -5.18
CA ASN A 160 -15.92 -4.75 -5.01
C ASN A 160 -16.21 -5.17 -3.55
N MET A 161 -15.79 -4.33 -2.61
CA MET A 161 -15.98 -4.49 -1.18
C MET A 161 -16.93 -3.39 -0.66
N ILE A 162 -17.52 -3.62 0.51
CA ILE A 162 -18.30 -2.58 1.20
C ILE A 162 -17.39 -1.82 2.18
N GLN A 163 -17.75 -0.58 2.47
CA GLN A 163 -17.11 0.16 3.57
C GLN A 163 -17.46 -0.52 4.89
N ASP A 164 -16.48 -0.65 5.79
CA ASP A 164 -16.71 -1.24 7.10
C ASP A 164 -17.68 -0.36 7.91
N PRO A 165 -18.82 -0.91 8.41
CA PRO A 165 -19.77 -0.14 9.20
C PRO A 165 -19.20 0.34 10.55
N ASP A 166 -18.20 -0.37 11.09
CA ASP A 166 -17.58 -0.06 12.37
C ASP A 166 -16.38 0.90 12.22
N ASP A 167 -15.87 1.07 11.00
CA ASP A 167 -14.69 1.89 10.70
C ASP A 167 -14.75 2.52 9.29
N ASN A 168 -14.80 3.86 9.23
CA ASN A 168 -14.84 4.56 7.94
C ASN A 168 -13.49 4.57 7.18
N LEU A 169 -12.45 3.96 7.74
CA LEU A 169 -11.10 3.88 7.18
C LEU A 169 -10.76 2.51 6.59
N SER A 170 -11.72 1.58 6.55
CA SER A 170 -11.50 0.24 5.99
C SER A 170 -12.64 -0.25 5.10
N CYS A 171 -12.30 -1.26 4.29
CA CYS A 171 -13.22 -2.02 3.46
C CYS A 171 -13.35 -3.42 4.03
N ILE A 172 -14.56 -3.99 4.03
CA ILE A 172 -14.82 -5.36 4.46
C ILE A 172 -15.51 -6.15 3.35
N LEU A 173 -15.08 -7.39 3.18
CA LEU A 173 -15.74 -8.40 2.35
C LEU A 173 -16.15 -9.56 3.26
N PRO A 174 -17.43 -9.66 3.62
CA PRO A 174 -17.94 -10.86 4.24
C PRO A 174 -18.16 -11.90 3.14
N SER A 175 -17.26 -12.88 3.01
CA SER A 175 -17.45 -14.01 2.11
C SER A 175 -18.03 -15.19 2.89
N PRO A 176 -19.19 -15.75 2.49
CA PRO A 176 -19.64 -17.01 3.08
C PRO A 176 -18.69 -18.14 2.64
N ILE A 177 -18.32 -19.02 3.58
CA ILE A 177 -17.72 -20.30 3.20
C ILE A 177 -18.84 -21.09 2.53
N LEU A 178 -18.80 -21.20 1.21
CA LEU A 178 -19.72 -22.05 0.45
C LEU A 178 -18.91 -23.10 -0.30
N LYS A 179 -18.63 -24.22 0.37
CA LYS A 179 -19.38 -25.48 0.21
C LYS A 179 -18.73 -26.59 1.03
N ASN A 180 -19.56 -27.30 1.80
CA ASN A 180 -19.31 -28.70 2.19
C ASN A 180 -19.33 -29.58 0.93
#